data_AF-A0A936CNZ3-F1
#
_entry.id   AF-A0A936CNZ3-F1
#
_cell.length_a   1.000
_cell.length_b   1.000
_cell.length_c   1.000
_cell.angle_alpha   90.00
_cell.angle_beta   90.00
_cell.angle_gamma   90.00
#
_symmetry.space_group_name_H-M   'P 1'
#
loop_
_entity.id
_entity.type
_entity.pdbx_description
1 polymer ?
#
loop_
_entity_poly.entity_id
_entity_poly.type
_entity_poly.pdbx_seq_one_letter_code
_entity_poly.pdbx_strand_id
1 'polypeptide(L)'
;MKLENYISQHYSTKSVKRYTRQIEQFKEVLGNNADQSNYQDILNYIGTLRERKLHPKSLRNHLHSLKIYFRYLVEIKIRKDHPCENLQLKDQINKSILVESLYSKEELEMFYQEFTKRNENTIENTKNKIILGLLIYQALTSSEIIELKVSDINLE
;
A
#
# COMPACT_ATOMS: atom_id res chain seq x y z
N MET A 1 -13.05 15.21 18.13
CA MET A 1 -12.15 14.92 16.99
C MET A 1 -12.81 13.82 16.15
N LYS A 2 -12.73 13.87 14.81
CA LYS A 2 -13.19 12.76 13.95
C LYS A 2 -12.01 11.81 13.65
N LEU A 3 -12.28 10.53 13.40
CA LEU A 3 -11.25 9.52 13.11
C LEU A 3 -10.36 9.92 11.93
N GLU A 4 -10.93 10.36 10.82
CA GLU A 4 -10.12 10.76 9.65
C GLU A 4 -9.16 11.92 9.93
N ASN A 5 -9.59 12.89 10.76
CA ASN A 5 -8.74 14.02 11.16
C ASN A 5 -7.56 13.53 12.01
N TYR A 6 -7.82 12.61 12.94
CA TYR A 6 -6.77 11.98 13.74
C TYR A 6 -5.75 11.25 12.86
N ILE A 7 -6.23 10.42 11.93
CA ILE A 7 -5.34 9.69 11.02
C ILE A 7 -4.50 10.67 10.16
N SER A 8 -5.11 11.75 9.67
CA SER A 8 -4.44 12.74 8.83
C SER A 8 -3.38 13.57 9.56
N GLN A 9 -3.52 13.75 10.87
CA GLN A 9 -2.52 14.44 11.70
C GLN A 9 -1.28 13.59 11.97
N HIS A 10 -1.42 12.26 12.00
CA HIS A 10 -0.33 11.35 12.37
C HIS A 10 0.26 10.56 11.18
N TYR A 11 -0.42 10.52 10.04
CA TYR A 11 -0.03 9.68 8.91
C TYR A 11 -0.14 10.40 7.56
N SER A 12 0.63 9.93 6.59
CA SER A 12 0.60 10.45 5.21
C SER A 12 -0.80 10.38 4.60
N THR A 13 -1.14 11.37 3.77
CA THR A 13 -2.41 11.43 3.01
C THR A 13 -2.67 10.18 2.18
N LYS A 14 -1.61 9.59 1.59
CA LYS A 14 -1.67 8.32 0.84
C LYS A 14 -2.11 7.14 1.72
N SER A 15 -1.82 7.17 3.02
CA SER A 15 -2.18 6.10 3.97
C SER A 15 -3.57 6.29 4.60
N VAL A 16 -4.06 7.52 4.73
CA VAL A 16 -5.36 7.83 5.35
C VAL A 16 -6.48 7.00 4.73
N LYS A 17 -6.63 7.04 3.40
CA LYS A 17 -7.69 6.31 2.68
C LYS A 17 -7.68 4.81 2.99
N ARG A 18 -6.48 4.21 3.04
CA ARG A 18 -6.32 2.78 3.33
C ARG A 18 -6.74 2.47 4.77
N TYR A 19 -6.28 3.25 5.73
CA TYR A 19 -6.59 3.04 7.14
C TYR A 19 -8.07 3.24 7.42
N THR A 20 -8.66 4.33 6.94
CA THR A 20 -10.10 4.58 7.06
C THR A 20 -10.92 3.41 6.52
N ARG A 21 -10.65 2.97 5.28
CA ARG A 21 -11.36 1.85 4.66
C ARG A 21 -11.26 0.56 5.46
N GLN A 22 -10.07 0.23 5.99
CA GLN A 22 -9.88 -1.01 6.76
C GLN A 22 -10.59 -0.95 8.11
N ILE A 23 -10.63 0.22 8.74
CA ILE A 23 -11.38 0.44 9.98
C ILE A 23 -12.88 0.37 9.72
N GLU A 24 -13.37 0.95 8.63
CA GLU A 24 -14.77 0.86 8.22
C GLU A 24 -15.18 -0.60 7.99
N GLN A 25 -14.37 -1.38 7.26
CA GLN A 25 -14.63 -2.81 7.07
C GLN A 25 -14.71 -3.58 8.39
N PHE A 26 -13.87 -3.25 9.38
CA PHE A 26 -13.96 -3.84 10.70
C PHE A 26 -15.26 -3.45 11.41
N LYS A 27 -15.64 -2.17 11.34
CA LYS A 27 -16.89 -1.66 11.92
C LYS A 27 -18.13 -2.26 11.26
N GLU A 28 -18.10 -2.50 9.95
CA GLU A 28 -19.18 -3.17 9.23
C GLU A 28 -19.39 -4.61 9.72
N VAL A 29 -18.31 -5.34 10.02
CA VAL A 29 -18.39 -6.73 10.50
C VAL A 29 -18.92 -6.82 11.93
N LEU A 30 -18.49 -5.92 12.83
CA LEU A 30 -18.88 -5.97 14.24
C LEU A 30 -20.08 -5.07 14.60
N GLY A 31 -20.49 -4.19 13.69
CA GLY A 31 -21.57 -3.23 13.89
C GLY A 31 -21.33 -2.34 15.11
N ASN A 32 -22.38 -2.18 15.92
CA ASN A 32 -22.38 -1.30 17.10
C ASN A 32 -21.36 -1.72 18.19
N ASN A 33 -20.83 -2.95 18.13
CA ASN A 33 -19.89 -3.46 19.12
C ASN A 33 -18.41 -3.20 18.76
N ALA A 34 -18.13 -2.58 17.61
CA ALA A 34 -16.76 -2.32 17.15
C ALA A 34 -15.94 -1.50 18.18
N ASP A 35 -16.57 -0.54 18.85
CA ASP A 35 -15.91 0.34 19.81
C ASP A 35 -15.63 -0.39 21.13
N GLN A 36 -16.44 -1.40 21.46
CA GLN A 36 -16.34 -2.19 22.69
C GLN A 36 -15.56 -3.51 22.49
N SER A 37 -15.10 -3.76 21.27
CA SER A 37 -14.42 -4.99 20.89
C SER A 37 -13.21 -5.29 21.78
N ASN A 38 -13.10 -6.54 22.19
CA ASN A 38 -12.00 -7.04 23.01
C ASN A 38 -10.95 -7.74 22.13
N TYR A 39 -9.92 -8.30 22.77
CA TYR A 39 -8.85 -9.02 22.10
C TYR A 39 -9.37 -10.21 21.24
N GLN A 40 -10.36 -10.95 21.74
CA GLN A 40 -10.94 -12.09 21.04
C GLN A 40 -11.71 -11.66 19.79
N ASP A 41 -12.47 -10.57 19.85
CA ASP A 41 -13.20 -10.03 18.69
C ASP A 41 -12.25 -9.64 17.56
N ILE A 42 -11.11 -9.05 17.92
CA ILE A 42 -10.06 -8.67 16.97
C ILE A 42 -9.42 -9.92 16.36
N LEU A 43 -9.12 -10.94 17.16
CA LEU A 43 -8.61 -12.21 16.64
C LEU A 43 -9.60 -12.89 15.70
N ASN A 44 -10.88 -12.91 16.07
CA ASN A 44 -11.94 -13.47 15.24
C ASN A 44 -12.02 -12.73 13.90
N TYR A 45 -12.02 -11.39 13.92
CA TYR A 45 -12.00 -10.59 12.70
C TYR A 45 -10.78 -10.91 11.82
N ILE A 46 -9.56 -10.94 12.39
CA ILE A 46 -8.35 -11.34 11.63
C ILE A 46 -8.48 -12.78 11.10
N GLY A 47 -9.12 -13.67 11.86
CA GLY A 47 -9.48 -15.03 11.43
C GLY A 47 -10.32 -15.03 10.16
N THR A 48 -11.38 -14.22 10.10
CA THR A 48 -12.22 -14.12 8.89
C THR A 48 -11.42 -13.61 7.67
N LEU A 49 -10.44 -12.72 7.89
CA LEU A 49 -9.56 -12.26 6.82
C LEU A 49 -8.61 -13.36 6.33
N ARG A 50 -8.17 -14.25 7.22
CA ARG A 50 -7.38 -15.43 6.84
C ARG A 50 -8.21 -16.43 6.03
N GLU A 51 -9.47 -16.67 6.42
CA GLU A 51 -10.38 -17.54 5.67
C GLU A 51 -10.64 -17.02 4.26
N ARG A 52 -10.70 -15.70 4.09
CA ARG A 52 -10.74 -15.01 2.79
C ARG A 52 -9.41 -15.06 2.01
N LYS A 53 -8.41 -15.79 2.50
CA LYS A 53 -7.09 -15.97 1.89
C LYS A 53 -6.34 -14.66 1.62
N LEU A 54 -6.52 -13.65 2.48
CA LEU A 54 -5.73 -12.43 2.37
C LEU A 54 -4.24 -12.73 2.61
N HIS A 55 -3.39 -12.08 1.82
CA HIS A 55 -1.95 -12.19 1.97
C HIS A 55 -1.50 -11.77 3.39
N PRO A 56 -0.53 -12.44 4.02
CA PRO A 56 -0.05 -12.10 5.37
C PRO A 56 0.34 -10.63 5.59
N LYS A 57 0.92 -9.99 4.56
CA LYS A 57 1.20 -8.54 4.56
C LYS A 57 -0.09 -7.70 4.71
N SER A 58 -1.15 -8.10 4.02
CA SER A 58 -2.46 -7.45 4.13
C SER A 58 -3.05 -7.64 5.53
N LEU A 59 -2.93 -8.81 6.14
CA LEU A 59 -3.38 -9.06 7.51
C LEU A 59 -2.68 -8.14 8.52
N ARG A 60 -1.36 -8.00 8.41
CA ARG A 60 -0.58 -7.07 9.25
C ARG A 60 -1.01 -5.61 9.06
N ASN A 61 -1.32 -5.21 7.83
CA ASN A 61 -1.83 -3.87 7.55
C ASN A 61 -3.21 -3.65 8.18
N HIS A 62 -4.13 -4.62 8.10
CA HIS A 62 -5.42 -4.53 8.77
C HIS A 62 -5.24 -4.39 10.29
N LEU A 63 -4.41 -5.25 10.91
CA LEU A 63 -4.12 -5.15 12.33
C LEU A 63 -3.54 -3.76 12.70
N HIS A 64 -2.64 -3.21 11.87
CA HIS A 64 -2.10 -1.88 12.10
C HIS A 64 -3.20 -0.80 12.09
N SER A 65 -4.13 -0.86 11.13
CA SER A 65 -5.29 0.03 11.08
C SER A 65 -6.19 -0.10 12.32
N LEU A 66 -6.38 -1.31 12.83
CA LEU A 66 -7.10 -1.52 14.10
C LEU A 66 -6.36 -0.90 15.29
N LYS A 67 -5.02 -0.99 15.35
CA LYS A 67 -4.26 -0.31 16.40
C LYS A 67 -4.45 1.22 16.33
N ILE A 68 -4.43 1.79 15.13
CA ILE A 68 -4.71 3.22 14.95
C ILE A 68 -6.12 3.56 15.48
N TYR A 69 -7.10 2.72 15.18
CA TYR A 69 -8.47 2.90 15.65
C TYR A 69 -8.59 2.90 17.18
N PHE A 70 -8.01 1.90 17.84
CA PHE A 70 -8.11 1.81 19.30
C PHE A 70 -7.29 2.89 20.02
N ARG A 71 -6.14 3.33 19.46
CA ARG A 71 -5.44 4.53 19.97
C ARG A 71 -6.31 5.77 19.88
N TYR A 72 -6.98 5.97 18.74
CA TYR A 72 -7.95 7.06 18.58
C TYR A 72 -9.05 7.01 19.65
N LEU A 73 -9.68 5.84 19.86
CA LEU A 73 -10.74 5.67 20.86
C LEU A 73 -10.28 5.98 22.29
N VAL A 74 -9.03 5.62 22.63
CA VAL A 74 -8.41 5.96 23.90
C VAL A 74 -8.19 7.47 24.02
N GLU A 75 -7.70 8.12 22.97
CA GLU A 75 -7.43 9.56 22.97
C GLU A 75 -8.69 10.41 23.15
N ILE A 76 -9.79 10.02 22.50
CA ILE A 76 -11.09 10.68 22.69
C ILE A 76 -11.85 10.20 23.93
N LYS A 77 -11.22 9.37 24.79
CA LYS A 77 -11.74 8.87 26.06
C LYS A 77 -13.02 8.01 25.95
N ILE A 78 -13.29 7.43 24.78
CA ILE A 78 -14.35 6.40 24.63
C ILE A 78 -13.91 5.09 25.29
N ARG A 79 -12.62 4.78 25.24
CA ARG A 79 -12.02 3.62 25.91
C ARG A 79 -10.91 4.05 26.86
N LYS A 80 -10.62 3.19 27.84
CA LYS A 80 -9.47 3.33 28.75
C LYS A 80 -8.29 2.44 28.37
N ASP A 81 -8.55 1.41 27.58
CA ASP A 81 -7.62 0.35 27.23
C ASP A 81 -7.49 0.19 25.71
N HIS A 82 -6.36 -0.36 25.29
CA HIS A 82 -6.10 -0.72 23.90
C HIS A 82 -6.02 -2.25 23.75
N PRO A 83 -7.06 -2.92 23.23
CA PRO A 83 -7.16 -4.38 23.26
C PRO A 83 -6.10 -5.10 22.42
N CYS A 84 -5.55 -4.48 21.37
CA CYS A 84 -4.59 -5.13 20.47
C CYS A 84 -3.23 -4.41 20.33
N GLU A 85 -2.82 -3.57 21.28
CA GLU A 85 -1.59 -2.74 21.13
C GLU A 85 -0.36 -3.64 20.95
N ASN A 86 -0.29 -4.70 21.77
CA ASN A 86 0.80 -5.67 21.77
C ASN A 86 0.55 -6.88 20.87
N LEU A 87 -0.59 -6.95 20.16
CA LEU A 87 -0.87 -8.05 19.25
C LEU A 87 0.11 -8.04 18.08
N GLN A 88 0.75 -9.18 17.83
CA GLN A 88 1.64 -9.39 16.70
C GLN A 88 1.25 -10.65 15.94
N LEU A 89 1.10 -10.52 14.62
CA LEU A 89 0.82 -11.64 13.73
C LEU A 89 2.12 -12.35 13.35
N LYS A 90 2.21 -13.65 13.65
CA LYS A 90 3.37 -14.51 13.34
C LYS A 90 3.30 -15.17 11.96
N ASP A 91 2.31 -14.81 11.14
CA ASP A 91 2.16 -15.31 9.78
C ASP A 91 3.47 -15.11 8.99
N GLN A 92 3.90 -16.17 8.31
CA GLN A 92 5.13 -16.16 7.51
C GLN A 92 4.95 -15.22 6.32
N ILE A 93 5.86 -14.27 6.16
CA ILE A 93 5.93 -13.42 4.97
C ILE A 93 7.16 -13.87 4.21
N ASN A 94 6.95 -14.48 3.07
CA ASN A 94 8.06 -14.70 2.15
C ASN A 94 8.50 -13.33 1.60
N LYS A 95 9.74 -12.94 1.91
CA LYS A 95 10.38 -11.72 1.39
C LYS A 95 11.35 -12.02 0.25
N SER A 96 11.49 -13.28 -0.15
CA SER A 96 12.38 -13.65 -1.25
C SER A 96 11.92 -12.96 -2.52
N ILE A 97 12.83 -12.26 -3.17
CA ILE A 97 12.63 -11.80 -4.54
C ILE A 97 12.79 -13.04 -5.42
N LEU A 98 11.83 -13.28 -6.31
CA LEU A 98 11.93 -14.33 -7.32
C LEU A 98 12.89 -13.85 -8.40
N VAL A 99 14.19 -14.02 -8.18
CA VAL A 99 15.24 -13.52 -9.09
C VAL A 99 15.09 -14.10 -10.50
N GLU A 100 14.60 -15.34 -10.61
CA GLU A 100 14.29 -16.02 -11.88
C GLU A 100 13.23 -15.31 -12.73
N SER A 101 12.44 -14.42 -12.14
CA SER A 101 11.41 -13.63 -12.85
C SER A 101 11.89 -12.26 -13.30
N LEU A 102 13.15 -11.90 -13.01
CA LEU A 102 13.72 -10.62 -13.42
C LEU A 102 14.27 -10.71 -14.85
N TYR A 103 14.03 -9.67 -15.64
CA TYR A 103 14.63 -9.55 -16.96
C TYR A 103 16.13 -9.26 -16.85
N SER A 104 16.91 -9.96 -17.67
CA SER A 104 18.31 -9.63 -17.94
C SER A 104 18.44 -8.28 -18.64
N LYS A 105 19.65 -7.71 -18.61
CA LYS A 105 19.95 -6.46 -19.30
C LYS A 105 19.68 -6.58 -20.80
N GLU A 106 20.08 -7.70 -21.38
CA GLU A 106 19.94 -8.00 -22.80
C GLU A 106 18.47 -8.08 -23.21
N GLU A 107 17.62 -8.70 -22.38
CA GLU A 107 16.17 -8.74 -22.60
C GLU A 107 15.53 -7.35 -22.52
N LEU A 108 15.93 -6.53 -21.54
CA LEU A 108 15.44 -5.15 -21.42
C LEU A 108 15.84 -4.29 -22.62
N GLU A 109 17.10 -4.38 -23.06
CA GLU A 109 17.57 -3.69 -24.26
C GLU A 109 16.82 -4.17 -25.50
N MET A 110 16.61 -5.47 -25.64
CA MET A 110 15.80 -6.04 -26.72
C MET A 110 14.37 -5.46 -26.71
N PHE A 111 13.69 -5.40 -25.56
CA PHE A 111 12.36 -4.80 -25.48
C PHE A 111 12.34 -3.34 -25.90
N TYR A 112 13.34 -2.55 -25.51
CA TYR A 112 13.46 -1.14 -25.91
C TYR A 112 13.64 -1.00 -27.44
N GLN A 113 14.48 -1.85 -28.04
CA GLN A 113 14.72 -1.85 -29.48
C GLN A 113 13.50 -2.35 -30.27
N GLU A 114 12.84 -3.42 -29.83
CA GLU A 114 11.62 -3.92 -30.47
C GLU A 114 10.48 -2.91 -30.43
N PHE A 115 10.27 -2.26 -29.28
CA PHE A 115 9.27 -1.21 -29.14
C PHE A 115 9.54 -0.05 -30.11
N THR A 116 10.81 0.29 -30.32
CA THR A 116 11.22 1.32 -31.27
C THR A 116 10.86 0.95 -32.72
N LYS A 117 11.09 -0.30 -33.14
CA LYS A 117 10.89 -0.75 -34.53
C LYS A 117 9.41 -0.87 -34.94
N ARG A 118 8.51 -1.17 -34.00
CA ARG A 118 7.10 -1.48 -34.30
C ARG A 118 6.19 -0.24 -34.39
N ASN A 119 6.64 0.91 -33.85
CA ASN A 119 5.74 1.97 -33.42
C ASN A 119 6.12 3.37 -33.95
N GLU A 120 6.59 3.47 -35.18
CA GLU A 120 6.97 4.76 -35.75
C GLU A 120 5.73 5.60 -36.12
N ASN A 121 5.82 6.92 -35.87
CA ASN A 121 4.95 8.00 -36.40
C ASN A 121 3.76 8.50 -35.54
N THR A 122 3.66 8.19 -34.25
CA THR A 122 2.70 8.88 -33.35
C THR A 122 3.37 9.54 -32.15
N ILE A 123 2.76 10.63 -31.68
CA ILE A 123 3.17 11.33 -30.46
C ILE A 123 3.09 10.39 -29.25
N GLU A 124 2.05 9.55 -29.18
CA GLU A 124 1.86 8.58 -28.10
C GLU A 124 2.99 7.54 -28.04
N ASN A 125 3.38 6.99 -29.20
CA ASN A 125 4.48 6.02 -29.27
C ASN A 125 5.81 6.64 -28.86
N THR A 126 6.05 7.91 -29.23
CA THR A 126 7.24 8.65 -28.81
C THR A 126 7.29 8.82 -27.30
N LYS A 127 6.16 9.21 -26.68
CA LYS A 127 6.05 9.33 -25.21
C LYS A 127 6.28 8.00 -24.50
N ASN A 128 5.65 6.94 -24.99
CA ASN A 128 5.78 5.60 -24.40
C ASN A 128 7.22 5.07 -24.50
N LYS A 129 7.92 5.35 -25.60
CA LYS A 129 9.34 5.02 -25.75
C LYS A 129 10.21 5.74 -24.71
N ILE A 130 9.97 7.02 -24.46
CA ILE A 130 10.70 7.78 -23.43
C ILE A 130 10.44 7.19 -22.04
N ILE A 131 9.17 6.92 -21.70
CA ILE A 131 8.79 6.30 -20.43
C ILE A 131 9.49 4.95 -20.26
N LEU A 132 9.51 4.10 -21.29
CA LEU A 132 10.21 2.82 -21.26
C LEU A 132 11.72 3.00 -21.01
N GLY A 133 12.34 3.99 -21.66
CA GLY A 133 13.74 4.32 -21.43
C GLY A 133 14.01 4.76 -19.98
N LEU A 134 13.16 5.61 -19.40
CA LEU A 134 13.27 6.05 -18.01
C LEU A 134 13.13 4.88 -17.02
N LEU A 135 12.24 3.93 -17.30
CA LEU A 135 12.08 2.72 -16.49
C LEU A 135 13.33 1.83 -16.54
N ILE A 136 13.87 1.59 -17.73
CA ILE A 136 14.99 0.66 -17.94
C ILE A 136 16.31 1.26 -17.46
N TYR A 137 16.62 2.49 -17.86
CA TYR A 137 17.95 3.07 -17.68
C TYR A 137 18.07 3.89 -16.39
N GLN A 138 16.99 4.52 -15.92
CA GLN A 138 17.04 5.40 -14.73
C GLN A 138 16.34 4.79 -13.52
N ALA A 139 15.72 3.62 -13.66
CA ALA A 139 14.98 2.92 -12.60
C ALA A 139 13.92 3.79 -11.90
N LEU A 140 13.36 4.77 -12.62
CA LEU A 140 12.32 5.63 -12.07
C LEU A 140 11.05 4.82 -11.83
N THR A 141 10.40 5.06 -10.70
CA THR A 141 9.07 4.52 -10.43
C THR A 141 8.02 5.24 -11.28
N SER A 142 6.86 4.59 -11.49
CA SER A 142 5.75 5.24 -12.20
C SER A 142 5.30 6.55 -11.57
N SER A 143 5.40 6.69 -10.24
CA SER A 143 5.06 7.94 -9.55
C SER A 143 6.05 9.05 -9.86
N GLU A 144 7.35 8.74 -9.86
CA GLU A 144 8.40 9.72 -10.21
C GLU A 144 8.27 10.16 -11.66
N ILE A 145 7.96 9.24 -12.60
CA ILE A 145 7.74 9.58 -14.01
C ILE A 145 6.53 10.52 -14.18
N ILE A 146 5.46 10.31 -13.42
CA ILE A 146 4.27 11.17 -13.46
C ILE A 146 4.57 12.57 -12.91
N GLU A 147 5.40 12.65 -11.87
CA GLU A 147 5.72 13.91 -11.18
C GLU A 147 6.89 14.69 -11.84
N LEU A 148 7.61 14.07 -12.77
CA LEU A 148 8.79 14.63 -13.46
C LEU A 148 8.44 15.90 -14.26
N LYS A 149 9.19 16.98 -14.02
CA LYS A 149 9.05 18.26 -14.71
C LYS A 149 10.27 18.55 -15.57
N VAL A 150 10.11 19.45 -16.54
CA VAL A 150 11.22 19.93 -17.38
C VAL A 150 12.34 20.55 -16.53
N SER A 151 12.00 21.22 -15.43
CA SER A 151 12.96 21.80 -14.48
C SER A 151 13.83 20.77 -13.76
N ASP A 152 13.40 19.51 -13.73
CA ASP A 152 14.10 18.43 -13.01
C ASP A 152 15.17 17.77 -13.90
N ILE A 153 15.23 18.16 -15.19
CA ILE A 153 16.17 17.64 -16.18
C ILE A 153 17.29 18.66 -16.36
N ASN A 154 18.51 18.28 -15.96
CA ASN A 154 19.71 19.02 -16.28
C ASN A 154 20.54 18.27 -17.34
N LEU A 155 20.82 18.93 -18.47
CA LEU A 155 21.61 18.39 -19.58
C LEU A 155 23.03 18.99 -19.65
N GLU A 156 23.34 19.95 -18.77
CA GLU A 156 24.67 20.57 -18.58
C GLU A 156 25.43 19.88 -17.45
#